data_AF-A0A6L5QS90-F1
#
_entry.id   AF-A0A6L5QS90-F1
#
_cell.length_a   1.000
_cell.length_b   1.000
_cell.length_c   1.000
_cell.angle_alpha   90.00
_cell.angle_beta   90.00
_cell.angle_gamma   90.00
#
_symmetry.space_group_name_H-M   'P 1'
#
loop_
_entity.id
_entity.type
_entity.pdbx_description
1 polymer ?
#
loop_
_entity_poly.entity_id
_entity_poly.type
_entity_poly.pdbx_seq_one_letter_code
_entity_poly.pdbx_strand_id
1 'polypeptide(L)'
;MNIISKANGSIRRTQMKFPPTDIFLQQYEPDSLDLSSGQRFCSFSHQALRESLDAIDKLDELGIHDFNLVDQFSMGYTDGSYLKHLPHRDSFEGGYERGAMQRLGLLNDIGRFTFSKAFIIPVELDINSLFYGVVTYWVDHKTKKLRSRPILWSRKGIAMVNKRAADIYEHINVTSCALTALKMIQAGYDNTVAIVSNGATEDTYYDLLHQFPTKKVSVISNGSDEDELFRSQLEYACVSLGISFKDYMNDED
;
A
#
# COMPACT_ATOMS: atom_id res chain seq x y z
N MET A 1 27.30 -50.55 -40.87
CA MET A 1 27.76 -49.19 -41.23
C MET A 1 27.02 -48.24 -40.30
N ASN A 2 27.73 -47.67 -39.33
CA ASN A 2 27.21 -46.68 -38.38
C ASN A 2 26.91 -45.38 -39.11
N ILE A 3 25.76 -44.75 -38.85
CA ILE A 3 25.71 -43.30 -38.63
C ILE A 3 24.76 -43.04 -37.46
N ILE A 4 25.35 -42.67 -36.33
CA ILE A 4 24.70 -42.13 -35.14
C ILE A 4 24.32 -40.69 -35.45
N SER A 5 23.09 -40.29 -35.13
CA SER A 5 22.72 -38.90 -34.90
C SER A 5 21.61 -38.86 -33.83
N LYS A 6 22.03 -38.76 -32.56
CA LYS A 6 21.16 -38.38 -31.44
C LYS A 6 21.11 -36.86 -31.38
N ALA A 7 20.02 -36.25 -31.81
CA ALA A 7 19.72 -34.87 -31.46
C ALA A 7 19.01 -34.85 -30.10
N ASN A 8 19.79 -34.73 -29.03
CA ASN A 8 19.29 -34.31 -27.71
C ASN A 8 18.92 -32.83 -27.77
N GLY A 9 17.77 -32.52 -28.37
CA GLY A 9 17.15 -31.20 -28.31
C GLY A 9 16.38 -31.05 -27.01
N SER A 10 17.06 -30.69 -25.92
CA SER A 10 16.40 -30.12 -24.75
C SER A 10 15.60 -28.91 -25.24
N ILE A 11 14.26 -29.00 -25.20
CA ILE A 11 13.39 -27.84 -25.30
C ILE A 11 13.71 -27.02 -24.04
N ARG A 12 14.66 -26.09 -24.16
CA ARG A 12 14.82 -25.03 -23.18
C ARG A 12 13.53 -24.23 -23.25
N ARG A 13 12.60 -24.50 -22.34
CA ARG A 13 11.57 -23.53 -21.98
C ARG A 13 12.35 -22.26 -21.67
N THR A 14 12.28 -21.29 -22.57
CA THR A 14 12.74 -19.94 -22.28
C THR A 14 11.91 -19.53 -21.07
N GLN A 15 12.49 -19.62 -19.88
CA GLN A 15 11.91 -18.96 -18.73
C GLN A 15 11.84 -17.51 -19.16
N MET A 16 10.61 -17.03 -19.36
CA MET A 16 10.36 -15.63 -19.58
C MET A 16 11.00 -14.95 -18.38
N LYS A 17 12.14 -14.28 -18.60
CA LYS A 17 12.77 -13.48 -17.55
C LYS A 17 11.75 -12.38 -17.28
N PHE A 18 11.01 -12.53 -16.18
CA PHE A 18 10.09 -11.50 -15.75
C PHE A 18 10.91 -10.21 -15.62
N PRO A 19 10.43 -9.10 -16.21
CA PRO A 19 11.04 -7.80 -15.99
C PRO A 19 11.25 -7.57 -14.49
N PRO A 20 12.35 -6.92 -14.07
CA PRO A 20 12.54 -6.60 -12.66
C PRO A 20 11.29 -5.90 -12.12
N THR A 21 10.91 -6.27 -10.90
CA THR A 21 9.64 -5.89 -10.25
C THR A 21 9.35 -4.39 -10.31
N ASP A 22 10.38 -3.56 -10.41
CA ASP A 22 10.29 -2.10 -10.48
C ASP A 22 9.73 -1.56 -11.80
N ILE A 23 9.87 -2.29 -12.92
CA ILE A 23 9.41 -1.80 -14.24
C ILE A 23 7.87 -1.85 -14.35
N PHE A 24 7.22 -2.80 -13.65
CA PHE A 24 5.76 -2.89 -13.65
C PHE A 24 5.08 -1.90 -12.70
N LEU A 25 5.76 -1.46 -11.65
CA LEU A 25 5.17 -0.57 -10.64
C LEU A 25 4.97 0.86 -11.15
N GLN A 26 5.69 1.31 -12.18
CA GLN A 26 5.58 2.68 -12.68
C GLN A 26 4.63 2.86 -13.87
N GLN A 27 4.15 1.78 -14.50
CA GLN A 27 3.39 1.88 -15.76
C GLN A 27 2.17 0.95 -15.87
N TYR A 28 1.95 0.07 -14.90
CA TYR A 28 0.79 -0.81 -14.93
C TYR A 28 -0.46 -0.11 -14.39
N GLU A 29 -1.47 0.04 -15.24
CA GLU A 29 -2.80 0.44 -14.84
C GLU A 29 -3.67 -0.81 -14.77
N PRO A 30 -4.11 -1.22 -13.56
CA PRO A 30 -4.92 -2.43 -13.41
C PRO A 30 -6.26 -2.27 -14.11
N ASP A 31 -6.72 -3.33 -14.76
CA ASP A 31 -8.09 -3.36 -15.26
C ASP A 31 -9.07 -3.65 -14.10
N SER A 32 -10.37 -3.61 -14.40
CA SER A 32 -11.40 -3.88 -13.39
C SER A 32 -11.31 -5.28 -12.76
N LEU A 33 -10.79 -6.26 -13.50
CA LEU A 33 -10.67 -7.63 -13.01
C LEU A 33 -9.46 -7.78 -12.08
N ASP A 34 -8.35 -7.11 -12.38
CA ASP A 34 -7.23 -7.00 -11.45
C ASP A 34 -7.67 -6.32 -10.16
N LEU A 35 -8.33 -5.16 -10.24
CA LEU A 35 -8.86 -4.47 -9.07
C LEU A 35 -9.79 -5.37 -8.25
N SER A 36 -10.65 -6.15 -8.92
CA SER A 36 -11.49 -7.13 -8.23
C SER A 36 -10.69 -8.20 -7.48
N SER A 37 -9.54 -8.61 -8.01
CA SER A 37 -8.63 -9.56 -7.38
C SER A 37 -7.96 -8.94 -6.15
N GLY A 38 -7.55 -7.68 -6.25
CA GLY A 38 -7.04 -6.89 -5.14
C GLY A 38 -8.08 -6.71 -4.02
N GLN A 39 -9.33 -6.45 -4.38
CA GLN A 39 -10.45 -6.36 -3.42
C GLN A 39 -10.70 -7.68 -2.71
N ARG A 40 -10.78 -8.81 -3.42
CA ARG A 40 -10.93 -10.14 -2.80
C ARG A 40 -9.80 -10.44 -1.83
N PHE A 41 -8.57 -10.08 -2.19
CA PHE A 41 -7.42 -10.20 -1.29
C PHE A 41 -7.59 -9.35 -0.02
N CYS A 42 -7.98 -8.08 -0.16
CA CYS A 42 -8.18 -7.19 0.99
C CYS A 42 -9.30 -7.71 1.91
N SER A 43 -10.44 -8.13 1.36
CA SER A 43 -11.55 -8.71 2.14
C SER A 43 -11.13 -9.98 2.86
N PHE A 44 -10.40 -10.89 2.19
CA PHE A 44 -9.89 -12.09 2.84
C PHE A 44 -8.92 -11.76 3.98
N SER A 45 -8.00 -10.82 3.76
CA SER A 45 -7.04 -10.41 4.78
C SER A 45 -7.71 -9.71 5.96
N HIS A 46 -8.77 -8.93 5.73
CA HIS A 46 -9.56 -8.34 6.81
C HIS A 46 -10.22 -9.42 7.69
N GLN A 47 -10.84 -10.43 7.08
CA GLN A 47 -11.38 -11.58 7.80
C GLN A 47 -10.28 -12.33 8.57
N ALA A 48 -9.15 -12.59 7.93
CA ALA A 48 -8.02 -13.29 8.56
C ALA A 48 -7.46 -12.56 9.78
N LEU A 49 -7.49 -11.21 9.80
CA LEU A 49 -7.11 -10.43 10.98
C LEU A 49 -8.10 -10.65 12.13
N ARG A 50 -9.41 -10.62 11.85
CA ARG A 50 -10.46 -10.78 12.86
C ARG A 50 -10.48 -12.16 13.50
N GLU A 51 -10.07 -13.19 12.76
CA GLU A 51 -10.10 -14.58 13.22
C GLU A 51 -8.79 -15.02 13.92
N SER A 52 -7.74 -14.19 13.89
CA SER A 52 -6.41 -14.56 14.37
C SER A 52 -6.02 -13.79 15.63
N LEU A 53 -6.10 -14.45 16.79
CA LEU A 53 -5.63 -13.90 18.07
C LEU A 53 -4.16 -13.45 17.99
N ASP A 54 -3.31 -14.27 17.38
CA ASP A 54 -1.90 -13.95 17.16
C ASP A 54 -1.67 -12.69 16.28
N ALA A 55 -2.61 -12.35 15.40
CA ALA A 55 -2.52 -11.15 14.58
C ALA A 55 -3.04 -9.92 15.33
N ILE A 56 -4.09 -10.10 16.14
CA ILE A 56 -4.61 -9.07 17.03
C ILE A 56 -3.55 -8.65 18.06
N ASP A 57 -2.89 -9.60 18.73
CA ASP A 57 -1.84 -9.28 19.71
C ASP A 57 -0.68 -8.52 19.08
N LYS A 58 -0.31 -8.86 17.84
CA LYS A 58 0.72 -8.12 17.10
C LYS A 58 0.25 -6.74 16.66
N LEU A 59 -1.03 -6.55 16.42
CA LEU A 59 -1.59 -5.24 16.08
C LEU A 59 -1.59 -4.32 17.31
N ASP A 60 -1.87 -4.90 18.48
CA ASP A 60 -1.73 -4.28 19.79
C ASP A 60 -0.28 -3.83 20.05
N GLU A 61 0.71 -4.69 19.79
CA GLU A 61 2.14 -4.31 19.85
C GLU A 61 2.50 -3.14 18.92
N LEU A 62 1.78 -2.98 17.80
CA LEU A 62 1.94 -1.85 16.89
C LEU A 62 1.23 -0.58 17.37
N GLY A 63 0.50 -0.61 18.48
CA GLY A 63 -0.19 0.52 19.11
C GLY A 63 -1.59 0.77 18.54
N ILE A 64 -2.20 -0.21 17.88
CA ILE A 64 -3.56 -0.15 17.36
C ILE A 64 -4.41 -1.13 18.17
N HIS A 65 -5.35 -0.57 18.94
CA HIS A 65 -6.14 -1.28 19.95
C HIS A 65 -7.65 -1.11 19.71
N ASP A 66 -8.06 -0.13 18.92
CA ASP A 66 -9.46 0.11 18.60
C ASP A 66 -9.92 -0.75 17.41
N PHE A 67 -10.74 -1.76 17.70
CA PHE A 67 -11.33 -2.62 16.67
C PHE A 67 -12.31 -1.88 15.74
N ASN A 68 -12.92 -0.78 16.18
CA ASN A 68 -13.74 0.03 15.27
C ASN A 68 -12.87 0.68 14.19
N LEU A 69 -11.64 1.05 14.53
CA LEU A 69 -10.66 1.58 13.58
C LEU A 69 -10.23 0.50 12.58
N VAL A 70 -10.05 -0.74 13.05
CA VAL A 70 -9.76 -1.90 12.19
C VAL A 70 -10.86 -2.11 11.16
N ASP A 71 -12.12 -2.04 11.58
CA ASP A 71 -13.28 -2.19 10.69
C ASP A 71 -13.45 -0.96 9.77
N GLN A 72 -13.29 0.25 10.29
CA GLN A 72 -13.40 1.50 9.53
C GLN A 72 -12.42 1.55 8.36
N PHE A 73 -11.18 1.11 8.58
CA PHE A 73 -10.13 1.13 7.55
C PHE A 73 -9.97 -0.22 6.84
N SER A 74 -10.86 -1.18 7.08
CA SER A 74 -10.78 -2.54 6.53
C SER A 74 -9.37 -3.15 6.67
N MET A 75 -8.72 -2.90 7.81
CA MET A 75 -7.35 -3.37 8.05
C MET A 75 -7.32 -4.90 7.98
N GLY A 76 -6.24 -5.46 7.46
CA GLY A 76 -6.12 -6.90 7.28
C GLY A 76 -4.78 -7.46 7.68
N TYR A 77 -4.70 -8.79 7.68
CA TYR A 77 -3.49 -9.55 7.92
C TYR A 77 -3.29 -10.59 6.81
N THR A 78 -2.04 -10.79 6.40
CA THR A 78 -1.68 -11.90 5.50
C THR A 78 -0.52 -12.71 6.04
N ASP A 79 -0.75 -14.01 6.16
CA ASP A 79 0.25 -15.04 6.45
C ASP A 79 0.61 -15.87 5.19
N GLY A 80 0.01 -15.53 4.05
CA GLY A 80 0.15 -16.26 2.80
C GLY A 80 -0.89 -17.35 2.56
N SER A 81 -1.79 -17.60 3.51
CA SER A 81 -2.86 -18.60 3.38
C SER A 81 -3.81 -18.37 2.21
N TYR A 82 -3.99 -17.11 1.78
CA TYR A 82 -4.84 -16.75 0.63
C TYR A 82 -4.50 -17.53 -0.65
N LEU A 83 -3.22 -17.90 -0.87
CA LEU A 83 -2.82 -18.69 -2.04
C LEU A 83 -3.48 -20.08 -2.12
N LYS A 84 -3.95 -20.61 -0.98
CA LYS A 84 -4.69 -21.87 -0.87
C LYS A 84 -6.17 -21.72 -1.25
N HIS A 85 -6.70 -20.49 -1.21
CA HIS A 85 -8.07 -20.17 -1.61
C HIS A 85 -8.19 -19.86 -3.10
N LEU A 86 -7.06 -19.63 -3.78
CA LEU A 86 -7.06 -19.44 -5.22
C LEU A 86 -7.34 -20.76 -5.96
N PRO A 87 -7.97 -20.71 -7.14
CA PRO A 87 -8.12 -21.89 -8.00
C PRO A 87 -6.76 -22.54 -8.32
N HIS A 88 -6.81 -23.81 -8.71
CA HIS A 88 -5.60 -24.58 -8.99
C HIS A 88 -4.75 -23.88 -10.06
N ARG A 89 -3.43 -23.78 -9.85
CA ARG A 89 -2.53 -22.99 -10.72
C ARG A 89 -2.53 -23.42 -12.19
N ASP A 90 -2.84 -24.69 -12.45
CA ASP A 90 -2.86 -25.27 -13.80
C ASP A 90 -4.23 -25.09 -14.49
N SER A 91 -5.23 -24.53 -13.80
CA SER A 91 -6.49 -24.09 -14.41
C SER A 91 -6.33 -22.70 -15.03
N PHE A 92 -7.16 -22.39 -16.03
CA PHE A 92 -7.19 -21.07 -16.64
C PHE A 92 -7.46 -19.97 -15.59
N GLU A 93 -8.45 -20.18 -14.74
CA GLU A 93 -8.84 -19.26 -13.66
C GLU A 93 -7.70 -19.06 -12.65
N GLY A 94 -7.04 -20.13 -12.22
CA GLY A 94 -5.95 -20.04 -11.25
C GLY A 94 -4.70 -19.38 -11.83
N GLY A 95 -4.42 -19.59 -13.12
CA GLY A 95 -3.37 -18.85 -13.83
C GLY A 95 -3.70 -17.37 -13.96
N TYR A 96 -4.95 -17.04 -14.27
CA TYR A 96 -5.44 -15.67 -14.37
C TYR A 96 -5.32 -14.90 -13.04
N GLU A 97 -5.89 -15.43 -11.96
CA GLU A 97 -5.86 -14.79 -10.62
C GLU A 97 -4.42 -14.55 -10.14
N ARG A 98 -3.54 -15.55 -10.29
CA ARG A 98 -2.13 -15.41 -9.90
C ARG A 98 -1.41 -14.37 -10.75
N GLY A 99 -1.70 -14.32 -12.05
CA GLY A 99 -1.19 -13.29 -12.95
C GLY A 99 -1.67 -11.89 -12.57
N ALA A 100 -2.95 -11.72 -12.22
CA ALA A 100 -3.49 -10.46 -11.72
C ALA A 100 -2.77 -10.01 -10.45
N MET A 101 -2.65 -10.89 -9.45
CA MET A 101 -1.94 -10.57 -8.21
C MET A 101 -0.44 -10.25 -8.41
N GLN A 102 0.21 -10.86 -9.41
CA GLN A 102 1.59 -10.50 -9.78
C GLN A 102 1.66 -9.09 -10.37
N ARG A 103 0.75 -8.74 -11.29
CA ARG A 103 0.70 -7.39 -11.88
C ARG A 103 0.36 -6.31 -10.85
N LEU A 104 -0.44 -6.65 -9.85
CA LEU A 104 -0.72 -5.80 -8.68
C LEU A 104 0.46 -5.73 -7.68
N GLY A 105 1.57 -6.43 -7.91
CA GLY A 105 2.72 -6.44 -6.99
C GLY A 105 2.47 -7.17 -5.66
N LEU A 106 1.34 -7.88 -5.52
CA LEU A 106 1.03 -8.70 -4.35
C LEU A 106 1.84 -9.99 -4.36
N LEU A 107 2.07 -10.58 -5.54
CA LEU A 107 2.95 -11.73 -5.74
C LEU A 107 4.23 -11.34 -6.49
N ASN A 108 5.33 -12.03 -6.21
CA ASN A 108 6.59 -11.93 -6.94
C ASN A 108 6.59 -12.84 -8.19
N ASP A 109 7.68 -12.78 -8.95
CA ASP A 109 7.93 -13.55 -10.17
C ASP A 109 7.80 -15.08 -9.99
N ILE A 110 8.16 -15.60 -8.81
CA ILE A 110 8.01 -17.02 -8.45
C ILE A 110 6.62 -17.38 -7.87
N GLY A 111 5.68 -16.44 -7.84
CA GLY A 111 4.29 -16.66 -7.42
C GLY A 111 4.08 -16.75 -5.90
N ARG A 112 4.99 -16.20 -5.10
CA ARG A 112 4.86 -16.04 -3.65
C ARG A 112 4.50 -14.60 -3.32
N PHE A 113 3.85 -14.37 -2.18
CA PHE A 113 3.62 -13.00 -1.73
C PHE A 113 4.92 -12.22 -1.58
N THR A 114 4.89 -10.95 -2.00
CA THR A 114 6.02 -10.02 -1.86
C THR A 114 6.27 -9.62 -0.40
N PHE A 115 5.28 -9.82 0.46
CA PHE A 115 5.29 -9.63 1.91
C PHE A 115 4.60 -10.82 2.58
N SER A 116 5.03 -11.21 3.78
CA SER A 116 4.42 -12.31 4.53
C SER A 116 4.41 -11.98 6.01
N LYS A 117 3.37 -12.45 6.72
CA LYS A 117 3.10 -12.09 8.11
C LYS A 117 3.02 -10.58 8.27
N ALA A 118 2.24 -9.96 7.39
CA ALA A 118 2.15 -8.51 7.26
C ALA A 118 0.73 -8.04 7.55
N PHE A 119 0.62 -6.88 8.20
CA PHE A 119 -0.60 -6.11 8.21
C PHE A 119 -0.74 -5.36 6.89
N ILE A 120 -1.98 -5.20 6.46
CA ILE A 120 -2.34 -4.41 5.29
C ILE A 120 -3.34 -3.33 5.70
N ILE A 121 -3.15 -2.14 5.16
CA ILE A 121 -4.11 -1.04 5.22
C ILE A 121 -4.51 -0.78 3.77
N PRO A 122 -5.71 -1.18 3.34
CA PRO A 122 -6.21 -0.84 2.02
C PRO A 122 -6.24 0.68 1.82
N VAL A 123 -5.94 1.11 0.59
CA VAL A 123 -6.05 2.52 0.21
C VAL A 123 -7.24 2.68 -0.74
N GLU A 124 -8.26 3.39 -0.26
CA GLU A 124 -9.52 3.61 -0.97
C GLU A 124 -9.42 4.73 -1.99
N LEU A 125 -10.04 4.54 -3.15
CA LEU A 125 -10.14 5.53 -4.22
C LEU A 125 -11.28 6.53 -3.96
N ASP A 126 -12.42 6.01 -3.51
CA ASP A 126 -13.67 6.74 -3.39
C ASP A 126 -14.55 6.20 -2.26
N ILE A 127 -15.71 6.83 -2.08
CA ILE A 127 -16.73 6.48 -1.09
C ILE A 127 -17.35 5.09 -1.29
N ASN A 128 -17.09 4.42 -2.43
CA ASN A 128 -17.62 3.09 -2.74
C ASN A 128 -16.60 1.98 -2.37
N SER A 129 -15.52 2.31 -1.66
CA SER A 129 -14.47 1.38 -1.23
C SER A 129 -13.80 0.64 -2.39
N LEU A 130 -13.62 1.30 -3.54
CA LEU A 130 -12.76 0.76 -4.59
C LEU A 130 -11.30 0.91 -4.14
N PHE A 131 -10.64 -0.20 -3.78
CA PHE A 131 -9.24 -0.19 -3.39
C PHE A 131 -8.32 -0.07 -4.61
N TYR A 132 -7.39 0.87 -4.58
CA TYR A 132 -6.37 1.01 -5.63
C TYR A 132 -4.95 0.80 -5.09
N GLY A 133 -4.81 0.28 -3.88
CA GLY A 133 -3.51 -0.07 -3.33
C GLY A 133 -3.62 -0.59 -1.91
N VAL A 134 -2.47 -0.99 -1.36
CA VAL A 134 -2.33 -1.40 0.02
C VAL A 134 -1.05 -0.81 0.60
N VAL A 135 -1.10 -0.34 1.85
CA VAL A 135 0.09 -0.07 2.64
C VAL A 135 0.35 -1.28 3.51
N THR A 136 1.54 -1.85 3.38
CA THR A 136 1.91 -3.09 4.08
C THR A 136 2.86 -2.79 5.23
N TYR A 137 2.72 -3.51 6.34
CA TYR A 137 3.61 -3.44 7.50
C TYR A 137 4.03 -4.85 7.93
N TRP A 138 5.33 -5.12 8.03
CA TRP A 138 5.83 -6.43 8.47
C TRP A 138 7.13 -6.30 9.25
N VAL A 139 7.42 -7.30 10.08
CA VAL A 139 8.71 -7.38 10.80
C VAL A 139 9.71 -8.13 9.93
N ASP A 140 10.80 -7.47 9.56
CA ASP A 140 11.87 -8.11 8.80
C ASP A 140 12.58 -9.15 9.67
N HIS A 141 12.62 -10.40 9.22
CA HIS A 141 13.17 -11.50 10.02
C HIS A 141 14.66 -11.32 10.37
N LYS A 142 15.44 -10.67 9.49
CA LYS A 142 16.89 -10.52 9.65
C LYS A 142 17.24 -9.38 10.60
N THR A 143 16.59 -8.24 10.41
CA THR A 143 16.87 -7.00 11.15
C THR A 143 16.00 -6.82 12.38
N LYS A 144 14.90 -7.59 12.49
CA LYS A 144 13.84 -7.45 13.52
C LYS A 144 13.20 -6.06 13.56
N LYS A 145 13.39 -5.25 12.51
CA LYS A 145 12.80 -3.92 12.38
C LYS A 145 11.45 -4.01 11.68
N LEU A 146 10.51 -3.17 12.11
CA LEU A 146 9.30 -2.92 11.37
C LEU A 146 9.66 -2.28 10.02
N ARG A 147 9.09 -2.83 8.95
CA ARG A 147 9.18 -2.31 7.60
C ARG A 147 7.79 -1.95 7.14
N SER A 148 7.72 -0.97 6.25
CA SER A 148 6.50 -0.66 5.53
C SER A 148 6.78 -0.53 4.05
N ARG A 149 5.75 -0.77 3.22
CA ARG A 149 5.80 -0.50 1.79
C ARG A 149 4.41 -0.22 1.26
N PRO A 150 4.19 0.93 0.59
CA PRO A 150 2.99 1.14 -0.19
C PRO A 150 3.10 0.37 -1.52
N ILE A 151 2.01 -0.31 -1.89
CA ILE A 151 1.82 -0.93 -3.20
C ILE A 151 0.62 -0.24 -3.80
N LEU A 152 0.88 0.72 -4.68
CA LEU A 152 -0.14 1.57 -5.27
C LEU A 152 -0.35 1.13 -6.72
N TRP A 153 -1.61 0.93 -7.09
CA TRP A 153 -2.06 0.52 -8.42
C TRP A 153 -2.54 1.72 -9.25
N SER A 154 -2.09 2.94 -8.89
CA SER A 154 -2.33 4.18 -9.66
C SER A 154 -1.07 4.65 -10.37
N ARG A 155 -1.20 5.15 -11.60
CA ARG A 155 -0.09 5.76 -12.36
C ARG A 155 0.62 6.91 -11.65
N LYS A 156 -0.10 7.67 -10.81
CA LYS A 156 0.47 8.82 -10.10
C LYS A 156 1.41 8.42 -8.96
N GLY A 157 1.43 7.15 -8.55
CA GLY A 157 2.30 6.69 -7.47
C GLY A 157 2.09 7.39 -6.13
N ILE A 158 0.91 7.97 -5.89
CA ILE A 158 0.55 8.67 -4.65
C ILE A 158 -0.85 8.24 -4.21
N ALA A 159 -1.06 8.18 -2.90
CA ALA A 159 -2.35 7.88 -2.34
C ALA A 159 -2.55 8.49 -0.95
N MET A 160 -3.81 8.61 -0.55
CA MET A 160 -4.20 9.16 0.74
C MET A 160 -5.00 8.15 1.56
N VAL A 161 -4.47 7.78 2.73
CA VAL A 161 -5.21 7.04 3.76
C VAL A 161 -6.05 8.04 4.56
N ASN A 162 -7.29 7.67 4.87
CA ASN A 162 -8.31 8.55 5.43
C ASN A 162 -8.64 9.75 4.52
N LYS A 163 -8.68 9.54 3.20
CA LYS A 163 -8.99 10.58 2.20
C LYS A 163 -10.25 11.40 2.54
N ARG A 164 -11.25 10.75 3.13
CA ARG A 164 -12.50 11.41 3.59
C ARG A 164 -12.26 12.59 4.53
N ALA A 165 -11.21 12.57 5.34
CA ALA A 165 -10.88 13.72 6.18
C ALA A 165 -10.50 14.95 5.34
N ALA A 166 -9.77 14.77 4.24
CA ALA A 166 -9.47 15.87 3.33
C ALA A 166 -10.72 16.40 2.61
N ASP A 167 -11.75 15.58 2.37
CA ASP A 167 -13.02 16.02 1.79
C ASP A 167 -13.85 16.89 2.75
N ILE A 168 -13.71 16.70 4.07
CA ILE A 168 -14.60 17.28 5.08
C ILE A 168 -13.94 18.46 5.81
N TYR A 169 -12.66 18.35 6.13
CA TYR A 169 -11.98 19.32 6.98
C TYR A 169 -11.21 20.35 6.16
N GLU A 170 -11.36 21.62 6.50
CA GLU A 170 -10.51 22.68 5.95
C GLU A 170 -9.09 22.67 6.56
N HIS A 171 -8.91 22.02 7.72
CA HIS A 171 -7.61 21.80 8.37
C HIS A 171 -7.36 20.31 8.57
N ILE A 172 -6.32 19.78 7.93
CA ILE A 172 -5.89 18.40 8.09
C ILE A 172 -4.49 18.29 8.71
N ASN A 173 -4.29 17.23 9.48
CA ASN A 173 -2.97 16.79 9.89
C ASN A 173 -2.45 15.77 8.87
N VAL A 174 -1.21 15.91 8.41
CA VAL A 174 -0.65 15.11 7.33
C VAL A 174 0.63 14.42 7.78
N THR A 175 0.74 13.12 7.49
CA THR A 175 1.96 12.34 7.74
C THR A 175 2.30 11.46 6.54
N SER A 176 3.55 11.03 6.42
CA SER A 176 4.03 10.06 5.42
C SER A 176 3.66 8.61 5.79
N CYS A 177 3.27 8.37 7.05
CA CYS A 177 3.10 7.02 7.62
C CYS A 177 1.64 6.70 7.95
N ALA A 178 1.06 5.71 7.26
CA ALA A 178 -0.32 5.26 7.50
C ALA A 178 -0.56 4.79 8.95
N LEU A 179 0.39 4.05 9.54
CA LEU A 179 0.30 3.62 10.93
C LEU A 179 0.30 4.80 11.91
N THR A 180 1.07 5.87 11.64
CA THR A 180 1.03 7.10 12.45
C THR A 180 -0.32 7.79 12.34
N ALA A 181 -0.89 7.89 11.13
CA ALA A 181 -2.21 8.48 10.95
C ALA A 181 -3.29 7.70 11.72
N LEU A 182 -3.28 6.37 11.66
CA LEU A 182 -4.21 5.54 12.43
C LEU A 182 -4.08 5.75 13.93
N LYS A 183 -2.87 5.85 14.47
CA LYS A 183 -2.65 6.16 15.90
C LYS A 183 -3.20 7.53 16.29
N MET A 184 -3.05 8.52 15.43
CA MET A 184 -3.60 9.87 15.65
C MET A 184 -5.13 9.85 15.63
N ILE A 185 -5.74 9.13 14.69
CA ILE A 185 -7.20 8.96 14.62
C ILE A 185 -7.71 8.24 15.88
N GLN A 186 -7.02 7.16 16.32
CA GLN A 186 -7.32 6.47 17.58
C GLN A 186 -7.23 7.41 18.80
N ALA A 187 -6.36 8.42 18.74
CA ALA A 187 -6.22 9.45 19.78
C ALA A 187 -7.24 10.61 19.65
N GLY A 188 -8.18 10.54 18.70
CA GLY A 188 -9.24 11.52 18.49
C GLY A 188 -8.95 12.61 17.46
N TYR A 189 -7.87 12.50 16.69
CA TYR A 189 -7.54 13.44 15.61
C TYR A 189 -8.09 12.95 14.26
N ASP A 190 -9.41 12.95 14.12
CA ASP A 190 -10.13 12.43 12.94
C ASP A 190 -9.75 13.13 11.62
N ASN A 191 -9.24 14.36 11.70
CA ASN A 191 -8.75 15.14 10.57
C ASN A 191 -7.33 14.76 10.12
N THR A 192 -6.81 13.60 10.55
CA THR A 192 -5.47 13.13 10.19
C THR A 192 -5.50 12.24 8.95
N VAL A 193 -4.64 12.52 7.98
CA VAL A 193 -4.45 11.73 6.77
C VAL A 193 -3.01 11.26 6.66
N ALA A 194 -2.81 10.11 6.00
CA ALA A 194 -1.47 9.72 5.54
C ALA A 194 -1.37 9.87 4.04
N ILE A 195 -0.38 10.61 3.55
CA ILE A 195 -0.05 10.64 2.13
C ILE A 195 1.11 9.67 1.92
N VAL A 196 0.83 8.56 1.24
CA VAL A 196 1.80 7.52 0.92
C VAL A 196 2.16 7.61 -0.55
N SER A 197 3.43 7.44 -0.89
CA SER A 197 3.88 7.50 -2.28
C SER A 197 4.94 6.45 -2.60
N ASN A 198 5.09 6.17 -3.89
CA ASN A 198 6.17 5.38 -4.45
C ASN A 198 6.86 6.20 -5.55
N GLY A 199 7.54 7.27 -5.13
CA GLY A 199 8.23 8.21 -6.04
C GLY A 199 7.38 9.41 -6.47
N ALA A 200 6.60 10.00 -5.56
CA ALA A 200 5.86 11.22 -5.85
C ALA A 200 6.79 12.42 -6.15
N THR A 201 6.32 13.29 -7.03
CA THR A 201 6.93 14.59 -7.33
C THR A 201 6.12 15.71 -6.68
N GLU A 202 6.67 16.93 -6.64
CA GLU A 202 5.96 18.13 -6.17
C GLU A 202 4.61 18.32 -6.88
N ASP A 203 4.57 18.17 -8.21
CA ASP A 203 3.33 18.22 -9.01
C ASP A 203 2.30 17.18 -8.56
N THR A 204 2.77 16.03 -8.10
CA THR A 204 1.91 14.94 -7.65
C THR A 204 1.18 15.31 -6.34
N TYR A 205 1.86 16.02 -5.42
CA TYR A 205 1.23 16.56 -4.21
C TYR A 205 0.29 17.72 -4.53
N TYR A 206 0.67 18.60 -5.46
CA TYR A 206 -0.20 19.67 -5.94
C TYR A 206 -1.51 19.12 -6.48
N ASP A 207 -1.43 18.19 -7.43
CA ASP A 207 -2.58 17.52 -8.02
C ASP A 207 -3.47 16.84 -6.99
N LEU A 208 -2.87 16.22 -5.97
CA LEU A 208 -3.61 15.56 -4.90
C LEU A 208 -4.35 16.59 -4.05
N LEU A 209 -3.67 17.62 -3.55
CA LEU A 209 -4.25 18.60 -2.64
C LEU A 209 -5.27 19.53 -3.31
N HIS A 210 -5.08 19.86 -4.59
CA HIS A 210 -6.00 20.70 -5.36
C HIS A 210 -7.42 20.11 -5.46
N GLN A 211 -7.59 18.81 -5.20
CA GLN A 211 -8.90 18.15 -5.25
C GLN A 211 -9.76 18.41 -4.00
N PHE A 212 -9.20 18.99 -2.94
CA PHE A 212 -9.84 19.07 -1.63
C PHE A 212 -10.07 20.53 -1.18
N PRO A 213 -11.08 20.79 -0.32
CA PRO A 213 -11.34 22.10 0.28
C PRO A 213 -10.30 22.54 1.33
N THR A 214 -9.21 21.78 1.51
CA THR A 214 -8.17 22.03 2.49
C THR A 214 -7.59 23.44 2.35
N LYS A 215 -7.61 24.19 3.46
CA LYS A 215 -7.02 25.54 3.59
C LYS A 215 -5.81 25.57 4.51
N LYS A 216 -5.67 24.57 5.38
CA LYS A 216 -4.56 24.45 6.32
C LYS A 216 -4.07 23.01 6.40
N VAL A 217 -2.75 22.84 6.39
CA VAL A 217 -2.06 21.57 6.57
C VAL A 217 -1.11 21.72 7.74
N SER A 218 -1.21 20.82 8.72
CA SER A 218 -0.15 20.61 9.70
C SER A 218 0.59 19.32 9.41
N VAL A 219 1.91 19.33 9.34
CA VAL A 219 2.71 18.13 9.09
C VAL A 219 3.16 17.44 10.38
N ILE A 220 3.09 16.11 10.39
CA ILE A 220 3.59 15.23 11.44
C ILE A 220 4.73 14.39 10.84
N SER A 221 5.96 14.72 11.20
CA SER A 221 7.21 14.10 10.73
C SER A 221 7.92 13.38 11.88
N ASN A 222 8.72 12.36 11.57
CA ASN A 222 9.60 11.69 12.54
C ASN A 222 11.08 12.11 12.39
N GLY A 223 11.37 13.11 11.55
CA GLY A 223 12.73 13.68 11.38
C GLY A 223 13.71 12.78 10.61
N SER A 224 13.22 11.86 9.77
CA SER A 224 14.07 11.09 8.86
C SER A 224 14.33 11.84 7.55
N ASP A 225 15.42 11.54 6.83
CA ASP A 225 15.71 12.14 5.51
C ASP A 225 14.54 11.96 4.52
N GLU A 226 13.86 10.81 4.56
CA GLU A 226 12.67 10.55 3.73
C GLU A 226 11.49 11.46 4.14
N ASP A 227 11.31 11.69 5.45
CA ASP A 227 10.29 12.62 5.96
C ASP A 227 10.62 14.08 5.62
N GLU A 228 11.90 14.47 5.58
CA GLU A 228 12.31 15.83 5.19
C GLU A 228 11.99 16.12 3.72
N LEU A 229 12.26 15.15 2.82
CA LEU A 229 11.90 15.27 1.41
C LEU A 229 10.38 15.35 1.25
N PHE A 230 9.65 14.44 1.89
CA PHE A 230 8.18 14.46 1.93
C PHE A 230 7.64 15.82 2.39
N ARG A 231 8.17 16.33 3.50
CA ARG A 231 7.78 17.63 4.08
C ARG A 231 8.00 18.76 3.09
N SER A 232 9.19 18.82 2.48
CA SER A 232 9.56 19.89 1.56
C SER A 232 8.66 19.90 0.30
N GLN A 233 8.37 18.72 -0.26
CA GLN A 233 7.47 18.59 -1.41
C GLN A 233 6.03 18.97 -1.07
N LEU A 234 5.55 18.56 0.11
CA LEU A 234 4.22 18.91 0.61
C LEU A 234 4.08 20.41 0.87
N GLU A 235 5.10 21.02 1.48
CA GLU A 235 5.17 22.47 1.74
C GLU A 235 5.10 23.26 0.43
N TYR A 236 5.89 22.86 -0.58
CA TYR A 236 5.86 23.47 -1.91
C TYR A 236 4.46 23.44 -2.54
N ALA A 237 3.79 22.28 -2.48
CA ALA A 237 2.43 22.13 -2.99
C ALA A 237 1.43 23.02 -2.23
N CYS A 238 1.54 23.09 -0.90
CA CYS A 238 0.67 23.93 -0.08
C CYS A 238 0.83 25.42 -0.42
N VAL A 239 2.08 25.91 -0.51
CA VAL A 239 2.38 27.31 -0.87
C VAL A 239 1.81 27.64 -2.25
N SER A 240 1.98 26.74 -3.22
CA SER A 240 1.49 26.91 -4.59
C SER A 240 -0.04 26.97 -4.68
N LEU A 241 -0.75 26.38 -3.71
CA LEU A 241 -2.21 26.37 -3.61
C LEU A 241 -2.76 27.47 -2.68
N GLY A 242 -1.91 28.26 -2.03
CA GLY A 242 -2.33 29.22 -1.01
C GLY A 242 -2.84 28.57 0.28
N ILE A 243 -2.45 27.32 0.54
CA ILE A 243 -2.78 26.56 1.75
C ILE A 243 -1.78 26.94 2.85
N SER A 244 -2.29 27.27 4.04
CA SER A 244 -1.45 27.52 5.21
C SER A 244 -0.75 26.24 5.66
N PHE A 245 0.58 26.28 5.78
CA PHE A 245 1.40 25.15 6.19
C PHE A 245 2.00 25.39 7.59
N LYS A 246 1.93 24.38 8.47
CA LYS A 246 2.57 24.40 9.79
C LYS A 246 3.33 23.09 10.05
N ASP A 247 4.52 23.20 10.62
CA ASP A 247 5.35 22.06 11.01
C ASP A 247 5.47 21.97 12.54
N TYR A 248 5.09 20.83 13.11
CA TYR A 248 5.14 20.61 14.56
C TYR A 248 6.53 20.28 15.10
N MET A 249 7.53 19.99 14.25
CA MET A 249 8.90 19.71 14.69
C MET A 249 9.79 20.96 14.81
N ASN A 250 9.35 22.10 14.27
CA ASN A 250 10.16 23.33 14.20
C ASN A 250 9.64 24.48 15.08
N ASP A 251 8.52 24.29 15.78
CA ASP A 251 8.02 25.27 16.75
C ASP A 251 8.54 24.90 18.14
N GLU A 252 9.66 25.51 18.53
CA GLU A 252 9.96 25.72 19.96
C GLU A 252 8.91 26.68 20.53
N ASP A 253 7.87 26.13 21.17
CA ASP A 253 7.08 26.83 22.20
C ASP A 253 7.45 26.29 23.59
#